data_AF-A0A2V6YS54-F1
#
_entry.id   AF-A0A2V6YS54-F1
#
_cell.length_a   1.000
_cell.length_b   1.000
_cell.length_c   1.000
_cell.angle_alpha   90.00
_cell.angle_beta   90.00
_cell.angle_gamma   90.00
#
_symmetry.space_group_name_H-M   'P 1'
#
loop_
_entity.id
_entity.type
_entity.pdbx_description
1 polymer ?
#
loop_
_entity_poly.entity_id
_entity_poly.type
_entity_poly.pdbx_seq_one_letter_code
_entity_poly.pdbx_strand_id
1 'polypeptide(L)' 'MRLPPLTPVADLAGYPLSVGDLAQVSLILEGIIEDIQTLRDLDLPDDLEPILTFRVEPWG' A
#
# COMPACT_ATOMS: atom_id res chain seq x y z
N MET A 1 2.43 6.47 10.55
CA MET A 1 2.56 5.04 10.95
C MET A 1 4.00 4.57 10.74
N ARG A 2 4.49 3.54 11.44
CA ARG A 2 5.82 2.94 11.16
C ARG A 2 5.66 1.68 10.31
N LEU A 3 6.55 1.48 9.33
CA LEU A 3 6.57 0.25 8.54
C LEU A 3 6.89 -0.97 9.42
N PRO A 4 6.16 -2.09 9.24
CA PRO A 4 6.58 -3.37 9.81
C PRO A 4 7.86 -3.87 9.11
N PRO A 5 8.56 -4.86 9.69
CA PRO A 5 9.67 -5.53 9.02
C PRO A 5 9.23 -6.08 7.66
N LEU A 6 9.94 -5.71 6.59
CA LEU A 6 9.53 -6.02 5.22
C LEU A 6 9.90 -7.44 4.77
N THR A 7 10.96 -8.04 5.33
CA THR A 7 11.38 -9.41 4.99
C THR A 7 10.24 -10.44 5.12
N PRO A 8 9.55 -10.58 6.27
CA PRO A 8 8.47 -11.57 6.39
C PRO A 8 7.27 -11.26 5.47
N VAL A 9 7.04 -9.99 5.14
CA VAL A 9 5.97 -9.58 4.22
C VAL A 9 6.31 -10.00 2.79
N ALA A 10 7.56 -9.75 2.38
CA ALA A 10 8.09 -10.12 1.07
C ALA A 10 8.07 -11.65 0.88
N ASP A 11 8.48 -12.40 1.92
CA ASP A 11 8.42 -13.87 1.91
C ASP A 11 6.99 -14.39 1.80
N LEU A 12 6.05 -13.84 2.55
CA LEU A 12 4.63 -14.22 2.50
C LEU A 12 4.01 -13.93 1.12
N ALA A 13 4.44 -12.84 0.47
CA ALA A 13 4.01 -12.48 -0.88
C ALA A 13 4.63 -13.38 -1.96
N GLY A 14 5.58 -14.26 -1.62
CA GLY A 14 6.29 -15.12 -2.57
C GLY A 14 7.41 -14.41 -3.33
N TYR A 15 7.85 -13.25 -2.86
CA TYR A 15 8.93 -12.44 -3.44
C TYR A 15 10.03 -12.23 -2.41
N PRO A 16 10.86 -13.24 -2.09
CA PRO A 16 11.99 -13.05 -1.19
C PRO A 16 12.96 -12.03 -1.81
N LEU A 17 13.18 -10.92 -1.12
CA LEU A 17 13.96 -9.79 -1.61
C LEU A 17 15.35 -9.75 -0.97
N SER A 18 16.33 -9.24 -1.71
CA SER A 18 17.65 -8.95 -1.15
C SER A 18 17.58 -7.78 -0.16
N VAL A 19 18.59 -7.62 0.70
CA VAL A 19 18.66 -6.49 1.64
C VAL A 19 18.64 -5.14 0.91
N GLY A 20 19.28 -5.06 -0.26
CA GLY A 20 19.29 -3.85 -1.09
C GLY A 20 17.90 -3.51 -1.63
N ASP A 21 17.19 -4.51 -2.15
CA ASP A 21 15.83 -4.32 -2.67
C ASP A 21 14.84 -3.99 -1.55
N LEU A 22 14.98 -4.63 -0.38
CA LEU A 22 14.17 -4.31 0.80
C LEU A 22 14.35 -2.85 1.25
N ALA A 23 15.58 -2.34 1.22
CA ALA A 23 15.83 -0.94 1.55
C ALA A 23 15.17 0.02 0.54
N GLN A 24 15.22 -0.32 -0.76
CA GLN A 24 14.56 0.48 -1.80
C GLN A 24 13.04 0.44 -1.66
N VAL A 25 12.46 -0.74 -1.43
CA VAL A 25 11.02 -0.90 -1.20
C VAL A 25 10.57 -0.14 0.05
N SER A 26 11.38 -0.11 1.12
CA SER A 26 11.09 0.67 2.32
C SER A 26 10.87 2.15 2.02
N LEU A 27 11.74 2.76 1.19
CA LEU A 27 11.61 4.18 0.83
C LEU A 27 10.31 4.47 0.07
N ILE A 28 9.89 3.56 -0.81
CA ILE A 28 8.63 3.72 -1.57
C ILE A 28 7.43 3.58 -0.62
N LEU A 29 7.47 2.57 0.26
CA LEU A 29 6.37 2.29 1.18
C LEU A 29 6.21 3.36 2.27
N GLU A 30 7.27 4.08 2.63
CA GLU A 30 7.17 5.22 3.54
C GLU A 30 6.23 6.30 2.98
N GLY A 31 6.37 6.67 1.70
CA GLY A 31 5.45 7.62 1.05
C GLY A 31 4.02 7.10 0.97
N ILE A 32 3.84 5.82 0.63
CA ILE A 32 2.50 5.20 0.55
C ILE A 32 1.81 5.19 1.92
N ILE A 33 2.56 5.04 3.02
CA ILE A 33 1.99 5.12 4.37
C ILE A 33 1.41 6.51 4.65
N GLU A 34 2.02 7.58 4.16
CA GLU A 34 1.51 8.95 4.33
C GLU A 34 0.19 9.14 3.57
N ASP A 35 0.10 8.63 2.34
CA ASP A 35 -1.13 8.64 1.55
C ASP A 35 -2.24 7.83 2.23
N ILE A 36 -1.92 6.63 2.73
CA ILE A 36 -2.87 5.80 3.49
C ILE A 36 -3.35 6.53 4.74
N GLN A 37 -2.46 7.21 5.46
CA GLN A 37 -2.84 7.97 6.65
C GLN A 37 -3.81 9.11 6.27
N THR A 38 -3.51 9.84 5.19
CA THR A 38 -4.40 10.89 4.66
C THR A 38 -5.80 10.35 4.37
N LEU A 39 -5.90 9.16 3.77
CA LEU A 39 -7.19 8.51 3.48
C LEU A 39 -7.92 8.06 4.76
N ARG A 40 -7.19 7.58 5.78
CA ARG A 40 -7.78 7.20 7.07
C ARG A 40 -8.31 8.41 7.84
N ASP A 41 -7.62 9.53 7.74
CA ASP A 41 -7.99 10.78 8.41
C ASP A 41 -9.24 11.43 7.80
N LEU A 42 -9.79 10.89 6.70
CA LEU A 42 -11.08 11.30 6.13
C LEU A 42 -12.28 10.95 7.00
N ASP A 43 -12.10 10.16 8.08
CA ASP A 43 -13.13 9.78 9.06
C ASP A 43 -14.43 9.32 8.38
N LEU A 44 -14.27 8.43 7.41
CA LEU A 44 -15.36 7.92 6.59
C LEU A 44 -16.33 7.08 7.44
N PRO A 45 -17.66 7.23 7.25
CA PRO A 45 -18.63 6.45 8.01
C PRO A 45 -18.53 4.95 7.72
N ASP A 46 -18.81 4.13 8.74
CA ASP A 46 -18.66 2.66 8.70
C ASP A 46 -19.63 1.96 7.72
N ASP A 47 -20.68 2.66 7.27
CA ASP A 47 -21.70 2.15 6.34
C ASP A 47 -21.42 2.51 4.87
N LEU A 48 -20.22 3.01 4.57
CA LEU A 48 -19.79 3.28 3.20
C LEU A 48 -19.74 2.01 2.36
N GLU A 49 -20.58 1.99 1.32
CA GLU A 49 -20.57 0.93 0.32
C GLU A 49 -19.25 0.96 -0.49
N PRO A 50 -18.55 -0.19 -0.63
CA PRO A 50 -17.36 -0.27 -1.46
C PRO A 50 -17.65 0.06 -2.92
N ILE A 51 -16.65 0.62 -3.61
CA ILE A 51 -16.74 0.84 -5.06
C ILE A 51 -16.66 -0.53 -5.76
N LEU A 52 -17.79 -0.99 -6.31
CA LEU A 52 -17.89 -2.28 -7.02
C LEU A 52 -17.76 -2.17 -8.55
N THR A 53 -17.67 -0.96 -9.09
CA THR A 53 -17.64 -0.72 -10.53
C THR A 53 -16.56 0.30 -10.86
N PHE A 54 -15.66 -0.09 -11.76
CA PHE A 54 -14.60 0.77 -12.27
C PHE A 54 -14.77 0.87 -13.78
N ARG A 55 -14.82 2.10 -14.31
CA ARG A 55 -14.84 2.32 -15.75
C ARG A 55 -13.38 2.46 -16.21
N VAL A 56 -12.87 1.44 -16.88
CA VAL A 56 -11.56 1.52 -17.52
C VAL A 56 -11.76 2.25 -18.85
N GLU A 57 -11.35 3.52 -18.93
CA GLU A 57 -11.27 4.18 -20.22
C GLU A 57 -10.10 3.58 -21.02
N PRO A 58 -10.29 3.25 -22.31
CA PRO A 58 -9.19 2.79 -23.14
C PRO A 58 -8.17 3.92 -23.23
N TRP A 59 -6.89 3.61 -22.95
CA TRP A 59 -5.78 4.51 -23.17
C TRP A 59 -5.78 4.90 -24.66
N GLY A 60 -6.21 6.13 -24.96
CA GLY A 60 -6.22 6.72 -26.30
C GLY A 60 -4.93 7.46 -26.60
#